data_AF-A0A101TN56-F1
#
_entry.id   AF-A0A101TN56-F1
#
_cell.length_a   1.000
_cell.length_b   1.000
_cell.length_c   1.000
_cell.angle_alpha   90.00
_cell.angle_beta   90.00
_cell.angle_gamma   90.00
#
_symmetry.space_group_name_H-M   'P 1'
#
loop_
_entity.id
_entity.type
_entity.pdbx_description
1 polymer ?
#
loop_
_entity_poly.entity_id
_entity_poly.type
_entity_poly.pdbx_seq_one_letter_code
_entity_poly.pdbx_strand_id
1 'polypeptide(L)' 'MDAIAKHIVNILVEKFSVDDGITAATEFSALELDSLVMLELSVIIEREYGPRIPEDELLEAGSVNGIVALISAGAPAA' A
#
# COMPACT_ATOMS: atom_id res chain seq x y z
N MET A 1 -9.23 5.49 -12.51
CA MET A 1 -9.14 5.68 -11.06
C MET A 1 -7.85 5.04 -10.50
N ASP A 2 -6.74 4.95 -11.26
CA ASP A 2 -5.74 3.91 -10.97
C ASP A 2 -4.28 4.39 -11.00
N ALA A 3 -4.04 5.71 -11.03
CA ALA A 3 -2.67 6.24 -11.02
C ALA A 3 -1.95 5.95 -9.69
N ILE A 4 -2.66 6.13 -8.56
CA ILE A 4 -2.15 5.83 -7.22
C ILE A 4 -1.87 4.33 -7.08
N ALA A 5 -2.83 3.49 -7.49
CA ALA A 5 -2.70 2.04 -7.42
C ALA A 5 -1.50 1.53 -8.23
N LYS A 6 -1.37 2.01 -9.48
CA LYS A 6 -0.26 1.65 -10.36
C LYS A 6 1.08 2.11 -9.80
N HIS A 7 1.12 3.29 -9.19
CA HIS A 7 2.33 3.82 -8.56
C HIS A 7 2.74 3.00 -7.33
N ILE A 8 1.79 2.64 -6.45
CA ILE A 8 2.05 1.78 -5.29
C ILE A 8 2.53 0.40 -5.73
N VAL A 9 1.90 -0.20 -6.75
CA VAL A 9 2.37 -1.48 -7.33
C VAL A 9 3.80 -1.34 -7.87
N ASN A 10 4.10 -0.24 -8.55
CA ASN A 10 5.45 0.01 -9.06
C ASN A 10 6.48 0.16 -7.93
N ILE A 11 6.12 0.84 -6.84
CA ILE A 11 6.96 0.93 -5.63
C ILE A 11 7.20 -0.46 -5.04
N LEU A 12 6.15 -1.28 -4.93
CA LEU A 12 6.24 -2.67 -4.49
C LEU A 12 7.24 -3.46 -5.34
N VAL A 13 7.10 -3.45 -6.66
CA VAL A 13 8.01 -4.19 -7.55
C VAL A 13 9.43 -3.61 -7.54
N GLU A 14 9.60 -2.29 -7.70
CA GLU A 14 10.92 -1.66 -7.86
C GLU A 14 11.69 -1.55 -6.54
N LYS A 15 11.04 -1.15 -5.45
CA LYS A 15 11.71 -0.95 -4.15
C LYS A 15 11.75 -2.22 -3.30
N PHE A 16 10.69 -3.01 -3.33
CA PHE A 16 10.54 -4.15 -2.43
C PHE A 16 10.81 -5.50 -3.12
N SER A 17 11.11 -5.50 -4.42
CA SER A 17 11.39 -6.71 -5.21
C SER A 17 10.35 -7.82 -5.02
N VAL A 18 9.07 -7.44 -4.83
CA VAL A 18 7.98 -8.39 -4.94
C VAL A 18 7.75 -8.78 -6.40
N ASP A 19 7.08 -9.91 -6.59
CA ASP A 19 6.83 -10.51 -7.90
C ASP A 19 6.20 -9.52 -8.89
N ASP A 20 6.64 -9.54 -10.15
CA ASP A 20 6.12 -8.64 -11.20
C ASP A 20 4.66 -8.96 -11.59
N GLY A 21 4.15 -10.14 -11.19
CA GLY A 21 2.78 -10.58 -11.43
C GLY A 21 1.73 -10.02 -10.46
N ILE A 22 2.10 -9.14 -9.53
CA ILE A 22 1.16 -8.58 -8.57
C ILE A 22 0.26 -7.51 -9.20
N THR A 23 -0.97 -7.44 -8.73
CA THR A 23 -1.97 -6.48 -9.18
C THR A 23 -2.44 -5.63 -8.01
N ALA A 24 -3.13 -4.53 -8.28
CA ALA A 24 -3.69 -3.70 -7.21
C ALA A 24 -4.74 -4.44 -6.34
N ALA A 25 -5.28 -5.55 -6.83
CA ALA A 25 -6.21 -6.41 -6.09
C ALA A 25 -5.52 -7.59 -5.39
N THR A 26 -4.20 -7.74 -5.55
CA THR A 26 -3.46 -8.82 -4.90
C THR A 26 -3.38 -8.57 -3.39
N GLU A 27 -3.65 -9.61 -2.62
CA GLU A 27 -3.65 -9.55 -1.15
C GLU A 27 -2.23 -9.47 -0.61
N PHE A 28 -1.98 -8.56 0.35
CA PHE A 28 -0.67 -8.42 0.99
C PHE A 28 -0.25 -9.66 1.76
N SER A 29 -1.19 -10.42 2.32
CA SER A 29 -0.92 -11.71 2.97
C SER A 29 -0.35 -12.75 1.99
N ALA A 30 -0.70 -12.68 0.71
CA ALA A 30 -0.16 -13.58 -0.32
C ALA A 30 1.24 -13.15 -0.80
N LEU A 31 1.62 -11.89 -0.53
CA LEU A 31 2.93 -11.33 -0.87
C LEU A 31 3.96 -11.53 0.23
N GLU A 32 3.57 -12.12 1.37
CA GLU A 32 4.43 -12.37 2.53
C GLU A 32 5.24 -11.11 2.91
N LEU A 33 4.61 -9.93 2.85
CA LEU A 33 5.27 -8.65 3.13
C LEU A 33 5.76 -8.63 4.58
N ASP A 34 7.05 -8.35 4.75
CA ASP A 34 7.67 -8.21 6.06
C ASP A 34 7.16 -6.93 6.75
N SER A 35 7.20 -6.88 8.09
CA SER A 35 6.74 -5.70 8.85
C SER A 35 7.55 -4.45 8.50
N LEU A 36 8.84 -4.61 8.17
CA LEU A 36 9.68 -3.51 7.69
C LEU A 36 9.16 -2.93 6.35
N VAL A 37 8.65 -3.80 5.47
CA VAL A 37 8.09 -3.39 4.17
C VAL A 37 6.79 -2.61 4.37
N MET A 38 5.92 -3.08 5.27
CA MET A 38 4.67 -2.39 5.63
C MET A 38 4.93 -1.00 6.22
N LEU A 39 5.88 -0.91 7.15
CA LEU A 39 6.27 0.38 7.74
C LEU A 39 6.87 1.33 6.69
N GLU A 40 7.73 0.85 5.80
CA GLU A 40 8.29 1.70 4.75
C GLU A 40 7.21 2.14 3.75
N LEU A 41 6.29 1.26 3.37
CA LEU A 41 5.14 1.60 2.52
C LEU A 41 4.28 2.69 3.15
N SER A 42 3.97 2.58 4.46
CA SER A 42 3.28 3.61 5.23
C SER A 42 3.98 4.97 5.15
N VAL A 43 5.30 5.00 5.34
CA VAL A 43 6.11 6.23 5.26
C VAL A 43 6.13 6.81 3.85
N ILE A 44 6.19 5.97 2.81
CA ILE A 44 6.13 6.43 1.42
C ILE A 44 4.77 7.06 1.13
N ILE A 45 3.69 6.41 1.55
CA ILE A 45 2.32 6.91 1.37
C ILE A 45 2.11 8.25 2.08
N GLU A 46 2.55 8.36 3.34
CA GLU A 46 2.51 9.62 4.10
C GLU A 46 3.25 10.73 3.36
N ARG A 47 4.44 10.43 2.83
CA ARG A 47 5.28 11.43 2.15
C ARG A 47 4.73 11.85 0.78
N GLU A 48 4.14 10.94 0.02
CA GLU A 48 3.62 11.24 -1.33
C GLU A 48 2.18 11.77 -1.31
N TYR A 49 1.33 11.21 -0.45
CA TYR A 49 -0.11 11.48 -0.45
C TYR A 49 -0.58 12.28 0.77
N GLY A 50 0.20 12.32 1.85
CA GLY A 50 -0.07 13.12 3.04
C GLY A 50 -0.49 12.33 4.29
N PRO A 51 -1.57 11.51 4.26
CA PRO A 51 -2.05 10.85 5.46
C PRO A 51 -1.15 9.68 5.85
N ARG A 52 -0.80 9.60 7.13
CA ARG A 52 -0.13 8.44 7.69
C ARG A 52 -1.13 7.30 7.88
N ILE A 53 -0.94 6.21 7.15
CA ILE A 53 -1.73 4.99 7.31
C ILE A 53 -0.93 4.00 8.15
N PRO A 54 -1.33 3.65 9.38
CA PRO A 54 -0.59 2.70 10.21
C PRO A 54 -0.58 1.30 9.59
N GLU A 55 0.35 0.46 10.05
CA GLU A 55 0.54 -0.91 9.57
C GLU A 55 -0.74 -1.76 9.72
N ASP A 56 -1.47 -1.60 10.83
CA ASP A 56 -2.78 -2.24 11.06
C ASP A 56 -3.79 -1.88 9.96
N GLU A 57 -3.94 -0.60 9.63
CA GLU A 57 -4.87 -0.16 8.56
C GLU A 57 -4.43 -0.63 7.17
N LEU A 58 -3.12 -0.73 6.91
CA LEU A 58 -2.60 -1.32 5.67
C LEU A 58 -2.92 -2.80 5.57
N LEU A 59 -2.81 -3.53 6.69
CA LEU A 59 -3.20 -4.94 6.79
C LEU A 59 -4.72 -5.11 6.65
N GLU A 60 -5.52 -4.26 7.28
CA GLU A 60 -6.99 -4.26 7.17
C GLU A 60 -7.46 -3.91 5.76
N ALA A 61 -6.76 -3.00 5.06
CA ALA A 61 -7.01 -2.72 3.65
C ALA A 61 -6.78 -3.94 2.75
N GLY A 62 -5.89 -4.85 3.17
CA GLY A 62 -5.63 -6.15 2.55
C GLY A 62 -4.98 -6.12 1.17
N SER A 63 -5.07 -5.01 0.43
CA SER A 63 -4.58 -4.86 -0.95
C SER A 63 -4.32 -3.40 -1.28
N VAL A 64 -3.60 -3.15 -2.39
CA VAL A 64 -3.31 -1.79 -2.87
C VAL A 64 -4.58 -1.01 -3.16
N ASN A 65 -5.63 -1.66 -3.69
CA ASN A 65 -6.93 -1.04 -3.89
C ASN A 65 -7.56 -0.57 -2.57
N GLY A 66 -7.42 -1.34 -1.50
CA GLY A 66 -7.85 -0.93 -0.17
C GLY A 66 -7.10 0.32 0.31
N ILE A 67 -5.78 0.36 0.12
CA ILE A 67 -4.96 1.54 0.44
C ILE A 67 -5.42 2.76 -0.36
N VAL A 68 -5.63 2.60 -1.68
CA VAL A 68 -6.08 3.69 -2.55
C VAL A 68 -7.45 4.21 -2.10
N ALA A 69 -8.33 3.33 -1.64
CA ALA A 69 -9.60 3.71 -1.05
C ALA A 69 -9.43 4.50 0.24
N LEU A 70 -8.49 4.12 1.13
CA LEU A 70 -8.17 4.87 2.36
C LEU A 70 -7.60 6.26 2.04
N ILE A 71 -6.66 6.35 1.10
CA ILE A 71 -6.09 7.63 0.64
C ILE A 71 -7.19 8.51 0.02
N SER A 72 -8.03 7.94 -0.84
CA SER A 72 -9.12 8.67 -1.50
C SER A 72 -10.25 9.05 -0.55
N ALA A 73 -10.48 8.28 0.51
CA ALA A 73 -11.38 8.63 1.59
C ALA A 73 -10.82 9.77 2.46
N GLY A 74 -9.56 10.18 2.23
CA GLY A 74 -8.90 11.25 2.94
C GLY A 74 -8.58 10.88 4.37
N ALA A 75 -8.16 9.62 4.61
CA ALA A 75 -7.93 9.02 5.92
C ALA A 75 -7.58 10.06 7.01
N PRO A 76 -8.43 10.12 8.06
CA PRO A 76 -8.09 9.34 9.24
C PRO A 76 -9.24 8.42 9.72
N ALA A 77 -8.88 7.28 10.32
CA ALA A 77 -9.77 6.48 11.16
C ALA A 77 -9.06 5.91 12.41
N ALA A 78 -8.21 6.69 13.09
CA ALA A 78 -7.91 6.59 14.53
C ALA A 78 -7.19 7.86 15.03
#